data_AF-A0A2G5EQG0-F1
#
_entry.id   AF-A0A2G5EQG0-F1
#
_cell.length_a   1.000
_cell.length_b   1.000
_cell.length_c   1.000
_cell.angle_alpha   90.00
_cell.angle_beta   90.00
_cell.angle_gamma   90.00
#
_symmetry.space_group_name_H-M   'P 1'
#
loop_
_entity.id
_entity.type
_entity.pdbx_description
1 polymer ?
#
loop_
_entity_poly.entity_id
_entity_poly.type
_entity_poly.pdbx_seq_one_letter_code
_entity_poly.pdbx_strand_id
1 'polypeptide(L)'
;MTDVAEDANDIEKLYEYGERLNESKDKSQNVEDYEGIIRAAKGSIKAKQLAAQLIPRFFKHFPSLASQAVEAHFDLCEEDELGIRVQAIRGLPLLCKDTPEYVSKIVDVVGQLLAAEENVERDAVHKALMSLLRQDVEASLTSLFKHIESSDEPIPDETIREKVLNFIRDKVFPLKAELLKPREQMERHITDLVKKSLQDVTGAEFKMFMDFLKSLSIFGEGAPTERVQELIEIIEGQADLDAQFNVADGDHIDRLISCLHMALPFFMRGASNSKFVNYLNKHIIPVLDKLPEERKLDLLKNLSESSPYTTPQDSRQLLPSIVQLLKTYMPKRKTGEEMNFTYVECLLYTFHNLSYKTPNATNSLCGYKIVTGQPSDRLGEDFSENYKDFTERYIIIYLLINNSLYSD
;
A
#
# COMPACT_ATOMS: atom_id res chain seq x y z
N MET A 1 -19.13 49.98 -26.22
CA MET A 1 -20.04 49.60 -27.32
C MET A 1 -19.28 48.98 -28.49
N THR A 2 -18.06 49.44 -28.79
CA THR A 2 -17.14 48.83 -29.76
C THR A 2 -16.68 47.43 -29.34
N ASP A 3 -16.21 47.24 -28.09
CA ASP A 3 -15.72 45.94 -27.60
C ASP A 3 -16.79 44.84 -27.64
N VAL A 4 -18.04 45.18 -27.33
CA VAL A 4 -19.17 44.23 -27.34
C VAL A 4 -19.54 43.79 -28.77
N ALA A 5 -19.32 44.66 -29.77
CA ALA A 5 -19.59 44.36 -31.17
C ALA A 5 -18.46 43.55 -31.81
N GLU A 6 -17.21 43.80 -31.43
CA GLU A 6 -16.06 42.98 -31.82
C GLU A 6 -16.14 41.57 -31.20
N ASP A 7 -16.47 41.48 -29.90
CA ASP A 7 -16.69 40.19 -29.22
C ASP A 7 -17.77 39.34 -29.90
N ALA A 8 -18.85 39.96 -30.37
CA ALA A 8 -19.94 39.25 -31.05
C ALA A 8 -19.49 38.68 -32.41
N ASN A 9 -18.70 39.46 -33.16
CA ASN A 9 -18.17 39.06 -34.47
C ASN A 9 -17.15 37.91 -34.34
N ASP A 10 -16.31 37.94 -33.30
CA ASP A 10 -15.33 36.88 -33.06
C ASP A 10 -15.98 35.56 -32.65
N ILE A 11 -17.10 35.61 -31.91
CA ILE A 11 -17.88 34.42 -31.57
C ILE A 11 -18.58 33.84 -32.80
N GLU A 12 -19.16 34.68 -33.67
CA GLU A 12 -19.80 34.24 -34.91
C GLU A 12 -18.80 33.50 -35.81
N LYS A 13 -17.60 34.07 -35.99
CA LYS A 13 -16.51 33.40 -36.74
C LYS A 13 -16.12 32.05 -36.15
N LEU A 14 -16.10 31.90 -34.82
CA LEU A 14 -15.81 30.62 -34.18
C LEU A 14 -16.87 29.56 -34.47
N TYR A 15 -18.14 29.94 -34.50
CA TYR A 15 -19.20 29.05 -34.94
C TYR A 15 -19.01 28.65 -36.40
N GLU A 16 -18.71 29.61 -37.28
CA GLU A 16 -18.44 29.32 -38.68
C GLU A 16 -17.24 28.36 -38.87
N TYR A 17 -16.13 28.57 -38.14
CA TYR A 17 -14.98 27.65 -38.15
C TYR A 17 -15.43 26.24 -37.75
N GLY A 18 -16.20 26.13 -36.66
CA GLY A 18 -16.72 24.85 -36.19
C GLY A 18 -17.66 24.17 -37.18
N GLU A 19 -18.54 24.92 -37.84
CA GLU A 19 -19.47 24.41 -38.86
C GLU A 19 -18.73 23.92 -40.10
N ARG A 20 -17.81 24.72 -40.65
CA ARG A 20 -16.98 24.31 -41.82
C ARG A 20 -16.17 23.06 -41.53
N LEU A 21 -15.58 22.96 -40.33
CA LEU A 21 -14.88 21.74 -39.91
C LEU A 21 -15.83 20.54 -39.77
N ASN A 22 -17.04 20.73 -39.23
CA ASN A 22 -18.00 19.64 -39.10
C ASN A 22 -18.46 19.11 -40.46
N GLU A 23 -18.82 20.01 -41.38
CA GLU A 23 -19.34 19.69 -42.72
C GLU A 23 -18.26 19.17 -43.67
N SER A 24 -16.98 19.49 -43.42
CA SER A 24 -15.89 19.03 -44.25
C SER A 24 -15.74 17.50 -44.25
N LYS A 25 -15.62 16.96 -45.47
CA LYS A 25 -15.32 15.54 -45.73
C LYS A 25 -13.90 15.18 -45.28
N ASP A 26 -12.94 16.05 -45.56
CA ASP A 26 -11.56 15.95 -45.10
C ASP A 26 -11.23 17.17 -44.25
N LYS A 27 -11.32 17.01 -42.94
CA LYS A 27 -11.08 18.06 -41.96
C LYS A 27 -9.65 18.60 -42.02
N SER A 28 -8.68 17.74 -42.38
CA SER A 28 -7.26 18.10 -42.39
C SER A 28 -6.91 19.22 -43.38
N GLN A 29 -7.77 19.47 -44.38
CA GLN A 29 -7.57 20.56 -45.36
C GLN A 29 -7.92 21.94 -44.80
N ASN A 30 -8.73 22.03 -43.74
CA ASN A 30 -9.20 23.29 -43.18
C ASN A 30 -8.30 23.77 -42.03
N VAL A 31 -7.01 23.85 -42.31
CA VAL A 31 -5.97 24.20 -41.31
C VAL A 31 -6.22 25.59 -40.72
N GLU A 32 -6.54 26.57 -41.58
CA GLU A 32 -6.79 27.96 -41.16
C GLU A 32 -7.98 28.10 -40.19
N ASP A 33 -9.04 27.30 -40.39
CA ASP A 33 -10.20 27.28 -39.50
C ASP A 33 -9.82 26.75 -38.11
N TYR A 34 -8.97 25.71 -38.06
CA TYR A 34 -8.50 25.17 -36.79
C TYR A 34 -7.49 26.10 -36.10
N GLU A 35 -6.59 26.77 -36.83
CA GLU A 35 -5.74 27.83 -36.28
C GLU A 35 -6.56 28.99 -35.73
N GLY A 36 -7.66 29.37 -36.41
CA GLY A 36 -8.60 30.36 -35.93
C GLY A 36 -9.22 29.98 -34.58
N ILE A 37 -9.61 28.71 -34.43
CA ILE A 37 -10.11 28.16 -33.16
C ILE A 37 -9.05 28.19 -32.05
N ILE A 38 -7.80 27.80 -32.35
CA ILE A 38 -6.70 27.85 -31.36
C ILE A 38 -6.45 29.30 -30.93
N ARG A 39 -6.43 30.25 -31.88
CA ARG A 39 -6.19 31.67 -31.59
C ARG A 39 -7.26 32.28 -30.68
N ALA A 40 -8.51 31.82 -30.79
CA ALA A 40 -9.60 32.27 -29.95
C ALA A 40 -9.43 31.92 -28.45
N ALA A 41 -8.53 31.00 -28.09
CA ALA A 41 -8.16 30.76 -26.70
C ALA A 41 -7.56 32.00 -26.00
N LYS A 42 -7.18 33.03 -26.77
CA LYS A 42 -6.66 34.32 -26.26
C LYS A 42 -7.69 35.47 -26.36
N GLY A 43 -8.92 35.16 -26.77
CA GLY A 43 -9.98 36.15 -27.01
C GLY A 43 -10.80 36.49 -25.77
N SER A 44 -12.05 36.91 -25.99
CA SER A 44 -13.02 37.20 -24.92
C SER A 44 -13.41 35.96 -24.11
N ILE A 45 -14.04 36.15 -22.94
CA ILE A 45 -14.49 35.05 -22.06
C ILE A 45 -15.32 34.01 -22.84
N LYS A 46 -16.26 34.48 -23.66
CA LYS A 46 -17.12 33.58 -24.48
C LYS A 46 -16.33 32.89 -25.59
N ALA A 47 -15.40 33.59 -26.22
CA ALA A 47 -14.52 33.00 -27.24
C ALA A 47 -13.65 31.89 -26.63
N LYS A 48 -13.06 32.12 -25.46
CA LYS A 48 -12.30 31.12 -24.69
C LYS A 48 -13.13 29.90 -24.31
N GLN A 49 -14.36 30.10 -23.81
CA GLN A 49 -15.28 28.99 -23.50
C GLN A 49 -15.65 28.15 -24.74
N LEU A 50 -15.80 28.79 -25.90
CA LEU A 50 -16.09 28.09 -27.15
C LEU A 50 -14.83 27.39 -27.69
N ALA A 51 -13.66 28.04 -27.62
CA ALA A 51 -12.37 27.45 -27.99
C ALA A 51 -12.09 26.18 -27.16
N ALA A 52 -12.32 26.21 -25.84
CA ALA A 52 -12.19 25.06 -24.94
C ALA A 52 -13.06 23.85 -25.35
N GLN A 53 -14.13 24.06 -26.12
CA GLN A 53 -14.97 22.99 -26.68
C GLN A 53 -14.48 22.51 -28.04
N LEU A 54 -14.05 23.44 -28.90
CA LEU A 54 -13.74 23.16 -30.30
C LEU A 54 -12.31 22.65 -30.51
N ILE A 55 -11.32 23.14 -29.76
CA ILE A 55 -9.93 22.67 -29.82
C ILE A 55 -9.87 21.14 -29.67
N PRO A 56 -10.35 20.53 -28.58
CA PRO A 56 -10.20 19.10 -28.39
C PRO A 56 -11.08 18.27 -29.33
N ARG A 57 -12.16 18.86 -29.87
CA ARG A 57 -13.07 18.18 -30.80
C ARG A 57 -12.42 17.86 -32.14
N PHE A 58 -11.55 18.75 -32.65
CA PHE A 58 -10.94 18.61 -33.97
C PHE A 58 -9.46 18.21 -33.93
N PHE A 59 -8.85 18.20 -32.74
CA PHE A 59 -7.43 17.92 -32.49
C PHE A 59 -6.79 16.85 -33.38
N LYS A 60 -7.36 15.64 -33.42
CA LYS A 60 -6.80 14.50 -34.16
C LYS A 60 -6.60 14.72 -35.66
N HIS A 61 -7.30 15.69 -36.25
CA HIS A 61 -7.25 15.97 -37.67
C HIS A 61 -6.07 16.87 -38.07
N PHE A 62 -5.38 17.47 -37.09
CA PHE A 62 -4.32 18.45 -37.32
C PHE A 62 -3.03 18.14 -36.54
N PRO A 63 -2.34 17.01 -36.81
CA PRO A 63 -1.11 16.66 -36.10
C PRO A 63 -0.01 17.74 -36.16
N SER A 64 0.06 18.51 -37.25
CA SER A 64 1.02 19.62 -37.40
C SER A 64 0.80 20.78 -36.42
N LEU A 65 -0.43 20.91 -35.90
CA LEU A 65 -0.81 21.96 -34.94
C LEU A 65 -0.95 21.42 -33.51
N ALA A 66 -0.62 20.16 -33.27
CA ALA A 66 -0.90 19.49 -32.01
C ALA A 66 -0.23 20.18 -30.81
N SER A 67 1.04 20.60 -30.93
CA SER A 67 1.74 21.31 -29.86
C SER A 67 1.05 22.62 -29.50
N GLN A 68 0.68 23.41 -30.51
CA GLN A 68 0.02 24.70 -30.30
C GLN A 68 -1.38 24.52 -29.70
N ALA A 69 -2.11 23.50 -30.15
CA ALA A 69 -3.44 23.19 -29.63
C ALA A 69 -3.39 22.74 -28.15
N VAL A 70 -2.43 21.88 -27.78
CA VAL A 70 -2.27 21.42 -26.39
C VAL A 70 -1.86 22.58 -25.48
N GLU A 71 -0.89 23.39 -25.90
CA GLU A 71 -0.45 24.57 -25.13
C GLU A 71 -1.59 25.56 -24.91
N ALA A 72 -2.30 25.94 -25.98
CA ALA A 72 -3.46 26.81 -25.87
C ALA A 72 -4.58 26.22 -24.99
N HIS A 73 -4.77 24.90 -25.00
CA HIS A 73 -5.78 24.25 -24.16
C HIS A 73 -5.35 24.15 -22.69
N PHE A 74 -4.05 24.08 -22.41
CA PHE A 74 -3.52 24.18 -21.04
C PHE A 74 -3.63 25.59 -20.49
N ASP A 75 -3.34 26.62 -21.30
CA ASP A 75 -3.58 28.02 -20.91
C ASP A 75 -5.04 28.22 -20.44
N LEU A 76 -6.01 27.62 -21.15
CA LEU A 76 -7.43 27.67 -20.79
C LEU A 76 -7.76 26.95 -19.46
N CYS A 77 -6.95 25.98 -19.03
CA CYS A 77 -7.10 25.32 -17.74
C CYS A 77 -6.62 26.18 -16.57
N GLU A 78 -5.85 27.24 -16.84
CA GLU A 78 -5.26 28.15 -15.83
C GLU A 78 -5.95 29.53 -15.78
N GLU A 79 -7.05 29.71 -16.51
CA GLU A 79 -7.78 30.97 -16.58
C GLU A 79 -8.46 31.36 -15.25
N ASP A 80 -8.54 32.66 -14.96
CA ASP A 80 -9.19 33.16 -13.74
C ASP A 80 -10.68 32.80 -13.66
N GLU A 81 -11.35 32.76 -14.82
CA GLU A 81 -12.78 32.49 -14.91
C GLU A 81 -13.07 30.98 -14.79
N LEU A 82 -13.71 30.59 -13.68
CA LEU A 82 -14.07 29.20 -13.37
C LEU A 82 -14.81 28.51 -14.53
N GLY A 83 -15.71 29.22 -15.20
CA GLY A 83 -16.47 28.67 -16.33
C GLY A 83 -15.56 28.22 -17.49
N ILE A 84 -14.44 28.92 -17.72
CA ILE A 84 -13.46 28.54 -18.75
C ILE A 84 -12.68 27.31 -18.30
N ARG A 85 -12.10 27.33 -17.08
CA ARG A 85 -11.31 26.19 -16.56
C ARG A 85 -12.11 24.90 -16.56
N VAL A 86 -13.34 24.92 -16.03
CA VAL A 86 -14.23 23.75 -16.01
C VAL A 86 -14.50 23.21 -17.41
N GLN A 87 -14.68 24.10 -18.40
CA GLN A 87 -14.94 23.69 -19.77
C GLN A 87 -13.68 23.09 -20.43
N ALA A 88 -12.52 23.68 -20.17
CA ALA A 88 -11.23 23.18 -20.65
C ALA A 88 -10.90 21.80 -20.05
N ILE A 89 -11.07 21.63 -18.74
CA ILE A 89 -10.86 20.37 -18.02
C ILE A 89 -11.73 19.24 -18.59
N ARG A 90 -13.02 19.53 -18.87
CA ARG A 90 -13.93 18.55 -19.51
C ARG A 90 -13.49 18.17 -20.91
N GLY A 91 -12.76 19.05 -21.61
CA GLY A 91 -12.22 18.83 -22.94
C GLY A 91 -10.94 17.98 -22.95
N LEU A 92 -10.19 17.92 -21.86
CA LEU A 92 -8.90 17.21 -21.80
C LEU A 92 -8.96 15.73 -22.24
N PRO A 93 -9.94 14.91 -21.80
CA PRO A 93 -10.03 13.52 -22.26
C PRO A 93 -10.31 13.36 -23.76
N LEU A 94 -10.86 14.38 -24.41
CA LEU A 94 -11.12 14.33 -25.85
C LEU A 94 -9.84 14.50 -26.67
N LEU A 95 -8.81 15.17 -26.12
CA LEU A 95 -7.47 15.24 -26.73
C LEU A 95 -6.76 13.89 -26.81
N CYS A 96 -7.26 12.86 -26.11
CA CYS A 96 -6.66 11.53 -26.06
C CYS A 96 -7.44 10.47 -26.83
N LYS A 97 -8.70 10.75 -27.21
CA LYS A 97 -9.66 9.74 -27.71
C LYS A 97 -9.15 8.96 -28.92
N ASP A 98 -8.41 9.62 -29.81
CA ASP A 98 -7.85 9.04 -31.04
C ASP A 98 -6.33 9.27 -31.14
N THR A 99 -5.71 9.62 -30.01
CA THR A 99 -4.33 10.14 -29.88
C THR A 99 -3.76 9.66 -28.54
N PRO A 100 -3.62 8.32 -28.36
CA PRO A 100 -3.27 7.71 -27.07
C PRO A 100 -1.89 8.13 -26.55
N GLU A 101 -0.99 8.58 -27.42
CA GLU A 101 0.33 9.08 -27.08
C GLU A 101 0.30 10.30 -26.14
N TYR A 102 -0.84 11.02 -26.07
CA TYR A 102 -1.02 12.16 -25.16
C TYR A 102 -1.54 11.75 -23.78
N VAL A 103 -2.06 10.53 -23.59
CA VAL A 103 -2.75 10.14 -22.34
C VAL A 103 -1.89 10.41 -21.12
N SER A 104 -0.64 9.93 -21.11
CA SER A 104 0.25 10.13 -19.96
C SER A 104 0.45 11.61 -19.62
N LYS A 105 0.70 12.46 -20.63
CA LYS A 105 0.89 13.90 -20.41
C LYS A 105 -0.39 14.57 -19.90
N ILE A 106 -1.55 14.21 -20.46
CA ILE A 106 -2.82 14.78 -20.05
C ILE A 106 -3.22 14.32 -18.65
N VAL A 107 -3.03 13.05 -18.32
CA VAL A 107 -3.30 12.53 -16.96
C VAL A 107 -2.40 13.19 -15.93
N ASP A 108 -1.13 13.44 -16.26
CA ASP A 108 -0.21 14.18 -15.38
C ASP A 108 -0.77 15.56 -15.01
N VAL A 109 -1.20 16.34 -16.01
CA VAL A 109 -1.79 17.67 -15.82
C VAL A 109 -3.11 17.58 -15.05
N VAL A 110 -4.03 16.68 -15.43
CA VAL A 110 -5.30 16.52 -14.72
C VAL A 110 -5.08 16.04 -13.27
N GLY A 111 -4.04 15.25 -13.02
CA GLY A 111 -3.62 14.84 -11.67
C GLY A 111 -3.26 16.02 -10.78
N GLN A 112 -2.50 16.99 -11.31
CA GLN A 112 -2.16 18.23 -10.60
C GLN A 112 -3.41 19.07 -10.29
N LEU A 113 -4.39 19.08 -11.20
CA LEU A 113 -5.66 19.80 -11.02
C LEU A 113 -6.57 19.22 -9.91
N LEU A 114 -6.24 18.05 -9.33
CA LEU A 114 -6.94 17.54 -8.14
C LEU A 114 -6.81 18.46 -6.92
N ALA A 115 -5.83 19.37 -6.92
CA ALA A 115 -5.67 20.41 -5.90
C ALA A 115 -6.73 21.53 -5.97
N ALA A 116 -7.58 21.55 -7.01
CA ALA A 116 -8.61 22.59 -7.17
C ALA A 116 -9.51 22.72 -5.92
N GLU A 117 -9.73 23.94 -5.45
CA GLU A 117 -10.52 24.19 -4.24
C GLU A 117 -12.03 24.14 -4.52
N GLU A 118 -12.44 24.63 -5.70
CA GLU A 118 -13.84 24.78 -6.08
C GLU A 118 -14.49 23.43 -6.40
N ASN A 119 -15.65 23.16 -5.81
CA ASN A 119 -16.34 21.85 -5.94
C ASN A 119 -16.68 21.49 -7.39
N VAL A 120 -17.10 22.47 -8.19
CA VAL A 120 -17.52 22.26 -9.59
C VAL A 120 -16.31 21.89 -10.46
N GLU A 121 -15.16 22.50 -10.19
CA GLU A 121 -13.90 22.20 -10.84
C GLU A 121 -13.40 20.81 -10.46
N ARG A 122 -13.39 20.47 -9.16
CA ARG A 122 -13.06 19.12 -8.69
C ARG A 122 -13.91 18.03 -9.31
N ASP A 123 -15.23 18.25 -9.45
CA ASP A 123 -16.11 17.30 -10.13
C ASP A 123 -15.74 17.12 -11.61
N ALA A 124 -15.36 18.21 -12.29
CA ALA A 124 -14.87 18.15 -13.66
C ALA A 124 -13.56 17.35 -13.77
N VAL A 125 -12.60 17.61 -12.87
CA VAL A 125 -11.31 16.88 -12.79
C VAL A 125 -11.55 15.39 -12.56
N HIS A 126 -12.37 15.02 -11.58
CA HIS A 126 -12.70 13.62 -11.30
C HIS A 126 -13.32 12.91 -12.51
N LYS A 127 -14.25 13.57 -13.21
CA LYS A 127 -14.87 13.02 -14.43
C LYS A 127 -13.85 12.89 -15.56
N ALA A 128 -12.94 13.84 -15.70
CA ALA A 128 -11.87 13.79 -16.70
C ALA A 128 -10.91 12.62 -16.45
N LEU A 129 -10.41 12.45 -15.22
CA LEU A 129 -9.56 11.31 -14.84
C LEU A 129 -10.26 9.98 -15.05
N MET A 130 -11.53 9.88 -14.64
CA MET A 130 -12.31 8.65 -14.85
C MET A 130 -12.58 8.34 -16.33
N SER A 131 -12.59 9.36 -17.20
CA SER A 131 -12.64 9.14 -18.65
C SER A 131 -11.30 8.64 -19.18
N LEU A 132 -10.19 9.27 -18.77
CA LEU A 132 -8.82 8.89 -19.18
C LEU A 132 -8.47 7.47 -18.73
N LEU A 133 -8.77 7.11 -17.48
CA LEU A 133 -8.60 5.75 -16.95
C LEU A 133 -9.34 4.69 -17.77
N ARG A 134 -10.49 5.02 -18.34
CA ARG A 134 -11.26 4.10 -19.19
C ARG A 134 -10.74 4.04 -20.63
N GLN A 135 -10.02 5.07 -21.07
CA GLN A 135 -9.37 5.06 -22.38
C GLN A 135 -8.08 4.24 -22.34
N ASP A 136 -7.24 4.46 -21.33
CA ASP A 136 -6.00 3.72 -21.11
C ASP A 136 -5.67 3.69 -19.62
N VAL A 137 -5.99 2.57 -18.98
CA VAL A 137 -5.80 2.36 -17.54
C VAL A 137 -4.32 2.27 -17.18
N GLU A 138 -3.48 1.68 -18.04
CA GLU A 138 -2.07 1.43 -17.75
C GLU A 138 -1.29 2.76 -17.74
N ALA A 139 -1.44 3.56 -18.80
CA ALA A 139 -0.83 4.87 -18.91
C ALA A 139 -1.34 5.82 -17.82
N SER A 140 -2.64 5.80 -17.55
CA SER A 140 -3.25 6.68 -16.54
C SER A 140 -2.78 6.36 -15.13
N LEU A 141 -2.78 5.09 -14.72
CA LEU A 141 -2.28 4.70 -13.40
C LEU A 141 -0.79 4.99 -13.27
N THR A 142 0.00 4.68 -14.30
CA THR A 142 1.43 5.00 -14.29
C THR A 142 1.67 6.49 -14.07
N SER A 143 0.89 7.34 -14.73
CA SER A 143 1.03 8.79 -14.58
C SER A 143 0.55 9.29 -13.22
N LEU A 144 -0.57 8.77 -12.70
CA LEU A 144 -1.07 9.15 -11.37
C LEU A 144 -0.09 8.73 -10.26
N PHE A 145 0.47 7.53 -10.33
CA PHE A 145 1.40 7.05 -9.30
C PHE A 145 2.72 7.82 -9.25
N LYS A 146 3.13 8.52 -10.33
CA LYS A 146 4.28 9.46 -10.27
C LYS A 146 4.08 10.61 -9.29
N HIS A 147 2.84 11.00 -9.01
CA HIS A 147 2.51 12.00 -7.99
C HIS A 147 2.53 11.44 -6.57
N ILE A 148 2.63 10.12 -6.43
CA ILE A 148 2.64 9.41 -5.14
C ILE A 148 4.06 8.96 -4.81
N GLU A 149 4.79 8.44 -5.80
CA GLU A 149 6.18 8.04 -5.68
C GLU A 149 7.01 9.18 -5.06
N SER A 150 7.70 8.91 -3.96
CA SER A 150 8.66 9.86 -3.39
C SER A 150 9.86 9.93 -4.33
N SER A 151 10.09 11.08 -4.98
CA SER A 151 11.39 11.35 -5.58
C SER A 151 12.38 11.80 -4.50
N ASP A 152 13.68 11.64 -4.74
CA ASP A 152 14.74 12.25 -3.91
C ASP A 152 14.70 13.79 -3.93
N GLU A 153 13.81 14.37 -4.73
CA GLU A 153 13.54 15.81 -4.77
C GLU A 153 12.43 16.15 -3.78
N PRO A 154 12.53 17.26 -3.04
CA PRO A 154 11.50 17.68 -2.09
C PRO A 154 10.15 17.69 -2.81
N ILE A 155 9.19 16.91 -2.29
CA ILE A 155 7.82 16.82 -2.81
C ILE A 155 7.33 18.26 -3.02
N PRO A 156 7.15 18.72 -4.27
CA PRO A 156 6.89 20.14 -4.52
C PRO A 156 5.56 20.57 -3.90
N ASP A 157 4.65 19.62 -3.71
CA ASP A 157 3.31 19.86 -3.18
C ASP A 157 2.73 18.58 -2.53
N GLU A 158 2.94 18.43 -1.22
CA GLU A 158 2.36 17.33 -0.42
C GLU A 158 0.82 17.27 -0.58
N THR A 159 0.20 18.40 -0.91
CA THR A 159 -1.24 18.45 -1.13
C THR A 159 -1.63 17.67 -2.39
N ILE A 160 -0.85 17.73 -3.48
CA ILE A 160 -1.16 16.98 -4.71
C ILE A 160 -1.07 15.47 -4.46
N ARG A 161 0.00 15.02 -3.79
CA ARG A 161 0.17 13.61 -3.40
C ARG A 161 -1.05 13.11 -2.62
N GLU A 162 -1.46 13.85 -1.59
CA GLU A 162 -2.62 13.50 -0.77
C GLU A 162 -3.91 13.43 -1.61
N LYS A 163 -4.14 14.39 -2.52
CA LYS A 163 -5.33 14.41 -3.38
C LYS A 163 -5.35 13.26 -4.36
N VAL A 164 -4.21 12.90 -4.95
CA VAL A 164 -4.08 11.75 -5.86
C VAL A 164 -4.31 10.44 -5.11
N LEU A 165 -3.72 10.26 -3.94
CA LEU A 165 -3.97 9.09 -3.07
C LEU A 165 -5.44 8.96 -2.70
N ASN A 166 -6.07 10.06 -2.28
CA ASN A 166 -7.50 10.11 -1.98
C ASN A 166 -8.35 9.73 -3.21
N PHE A 167 -8.02 10.24 -4.39
CA PHE A 167 -8.71 9.89 -5.63
C PHE A 167 -8.57 8.40 -5.96
N ILE A 168 -7.37 7.82 -5.87
CA ILE A 168 -7.13 6.41 -6.12
C ILE A 168 -7.91 5.53 -5.13
N ARG A 169 -7.84 5.86 -3.84
CA ARG A 169 -8.58 5.18 -2.78
C ARG A 169 -10.10 5.18 -3.03
N ASP A 170 -10.65 6.34 -3.37
CA ASP A 170 -12.10 6.55 -3.40
C ASP A 170 -12.75 6.22 -4.74
N LYS A 171 -11.98 6.26 -5.84
CA LYS A 171 -12.50 6.10 -7.21
C LYS A 171 -11.92 4.91 -7.94
N VAL A 172 -10.62 4.63 -7.79
CA VAL A 172 -9.96 3.54 -8.53
C VAL A 172 -10.14 2.20 -7.82
N PHE A 173 -9.78 2.12 -6.52
CA PHE A 173 -9.82 0.86 -5.77
C PHE A 173 -11.21 0.19 -5.72
N PRO A 174 -12.32 0.93 -5.54
CA PRO A 174 -13.66 0.33 -5.56
C PRO A 174 -14.05 -0.19 -6.94
N LEU A 175 -13.51 0.41 -8.02
CA LEU A 175 -13.81 0.07 -9.40
C LEU A 175 -12.78 -0.88 -10.04
N LYS A 176 -11.88 -1.50 -9.26
CA LYS A 176 -10.82 -2.38 -9.77
C LYS A 176 -11.30 -3.45 -10.76
N ALA A 177 -12.48 -4.03 -10.55
CA ALA A 177 -13.01 -5.08 -11.42
C ALA A 177 -13.51 -4.55 -12.78
N GLU A 178 -13.92 -3.27 -12.83
CA GLU A 178 -14.27 -2.57 -14.06
C GLU A 178 -13.00 -2.14 -14.81
N LEU A 179 -12.07 -1.50 -14.10
CA LEU A 179 -10.93 -0.77 -14.67
C LEU A 179 -9.74 -1.68 -15.00
N LEU A 180 -9.36 -2.62 -14.13
CA LEU A 180 -8.14 -3.41 -14.29
C LEU A 180 -8.39 -4.55 -15.28
N LYS A 181 -8.26 -4.26 -16.58
CA LYS A 181 -8.43 -5.20 -17.68
C LYS A 181 -7.33 -5.04 -18.73
N PRO A 182 -6.70 -6.12 -19.23
CA PRO A 182 -6.85 -7.52 -18.80
C PRO A 182 -6.44 -7.74 -17.34
N ARG A 183 -7.21 -8.54 -16.60
CA ARG A 183 -7.19 -8.58 -15.13
C ARG A 183 -5.82 -8.86 -14.54
N GLU A 184 -5.20 -9.98 -14.89
CA GLU A 184 -3.92 -10.39 -14.30
C GLU A 184 -2.78 -9.41 -14.59
N GLN A 185 -2.70 -8.92 -15.84
CA GLN A 185 -1.69 -7.95 -16.26
C GLN A 185 -1.85 -6.63 -15.51
N MET A 186 -3.07 -6.12 -15.39
CA MET A 186 -3.33 -4.84 -14.72
C MET A 186 -3.25 -4.93 -13.20
N GLU A 187 -3.65 -6.05 -12.60
CA GLU A 187 -3.41 -6.32 -11.18
C GLU A 187 -1.91 -6.40 -10.88
N ARG A 188 -1.09 -6.99 -11.78
CA ARG A 188 0.37 -6.97 -11.65
C ARG A 188 0.93 -5.55 -11.79
N HIS A 189 0.51 -4.81 -12.80
CA HIS A 189 0.96 -3.43 -13.04
C HIS A 189 0.72 -2.53 -11.82
N ILE A 190 -0.50 -2.51 -11.28
CA ILE A 190 -0.81 -1.70 -10.10
C ILE A 190 -0.07 -2.18 -8.85
N THR A 191 0.23 -3.48 -8.74
CA THR A 191 1.07 -4.01 -7.65
C THR A 191 2.48 -3.43 -7.72
N ASP A 192 3.07 -3.36 -8.91
CA ASP A 192 4.41 -2.80 -9.09
C ASP A 192 4.44 -1.29 -8.81
N LEU A 193 3.39 -0.56 -9.20
CA LEU A 193 3.23 0.86 -8.86
C LEU A 193 3.09 1.08 -7.35
N VAL A 194 2.28 0.26 -6.67
CA VAL A 194 2.14 0.30 -5.21
C VAL A 194 3.50 0.08 -4.56
N LYS A 195 4.25 -0.96 -4.95
CA LYS A 195 5.57 -1.26 -4.38
C LYS A 195 6.56 -0.10 -4.50
N LYS A 196 6.58 0.60 -5.64
CA LYS A 196 7.43 1.78 -5.83
C LYS A 196 7.05 2.94 -4.91
N SER A 197 5.77 3.01 -4.54
CA SER A 197 5.23 4.09 -3.72
C SER A 197 5.38 3.86 -2.21
N LEU A 198 6.00 2.76 -1.76
CA LEU A 198 6.07 2.40 -0.34
C LEU A 198 7.26 3.02 0.43
N GLN A 199 8.17 3.73 -0.24
CA GLN A 199 9.37 4.26 0.42
C GLN A 199 9.04 5.28 1.52
N ASP A 200 8.08 6.17 1.26
CA ASP A 200 7.63 7.19 2.21
C ASP A 200 6.10 7.13 2.38
N VAL A 201 5.64 6.20 3.21
CA VAL A 201 4.23 6.00 3.53
C VAL A 201 3.99 5.99 5.03
N THR A 202 2.92 6.65 5.44
CA THR A 202 2.36 6.54 6.77
C THR A 202 1.80 5.13 7.00
N GLY A 203 1.62 4.74 8.27
CA GLY A 203 1.00 3.45 8.59
C GLY A 203 -0.42 3.29 8.03
N ALA A 204 -1.17 4.40 7.91
CA ALA A 204 -2.52 4.39 7.35
C ALA A 204 -2.51 4.15 5.83
N GLU A 205 -1.60 4.80 5.10
CA GLU A 205 -1.40 4.58 3.66
C GLU A 205 -0.90 3.17 3.38
N PHE A 206 0.08 2.67 4.15
CA PHE A 206 0.56 1.31 4.02
C PHE A 206 -0.56 0.29 4.21
N LYS A 207 -1.38 0.46 5.26
CA LYS A 207 -2.56 -0.40 5.49
C LYS A 207 -3.55 -0.32 4.34
N MET A 208 -3.82 0.88 3.82
CA MET A 208 -4.71 1.08 2.67
C MET A 208 -4.22 0.32 1.44
N PHE A 209 -2.93 0.42 1.11
CA PHE A 209 -2.33 -0.32 -0.01
C PHE A 209 -2.40 -1.83 0.21
N MET A 210 -2.05 -2.31 1.41
CA MET A 210 -2.09 -3.74 1.71
C MET A 210 -3.52 -4.31 1.68
N ASP A 211 -4.51 -3.57 2.18
CA ASP A 211 -5.92 -3.95 2.07
C ASP A 211 -6.39 -3.99 0.61
N PHE A 212 -5.92 -3.05 -0.22
CA PHE A 212 -6.20 -3.07 -1.66
C PHE A 212 -5.54 -4.26 -2.36
N LEU A 213 -4.25 -4.51 -2.14
CA LEU A 213 -3.52 -5.64 -2.74
C LEU A 213 -4.18 -6.97 -2.36
N LYS A 214 -4.56 -7.16 -1.09
CA LYS A 214 -5.31 -8.35 -0.64
C LYS A 214 -6.62 -8.57 -1.42
N SER A 215 -7.22 -7.51 -1.95
CA SER A 215 -8.48 -7.56 -2.70
C SER A 215 -8.32 -7.95 -4.18
N LEU A 216 -7.08 -8.02 -4.70
CA LEU A 216 -6.79 -8.42 -6.07
C LEU A 216 -6.87 -9.94 -6.24
N SER A 217 -7.30 -10.43 -7.41
CA SER A 217 -7.37 -11.88 -7.64
C SER A 217 -6.02 -12.57 -7.57
N ILE A 218 -4.95 -11.92 -8.04
CA ILE A 218 -3.59 -12.48 -8.00
C ILE A 218 -3.12 -12.79 -6.56
N PHE A 219 -3.79 -12.24 -5.54
CA PHE A 219 -3.53 -12.45 -4.12
C PHE A 219 -4.72 -13.07 -3.36
N GLY A 220 -5.83 -13.37 -4.04
CA GLY A 220 -7.07 -13.88 -3.45
C GLY A 220 -6.98 -15.29 -2.86
N GLU A 221 -8.10 -15.84 -2.38
CA GLU A 221 -8.19 -17.06 -1.53
C GLU A 221 -7.65 -18.37 -2.16
N GLY A 222 -7.31 -18.38 -3.45
CA GLY A 222 -6.66 -19.51 -4.13
C GLY A 222 -5.30 -19.18 -4.75
N ALA A 223 -4.70 -18.03 -4.42
CA ALA A 223 -3.43 -17.61 -4.99
C ALA A 223 -2.29 -18.59 -4.60
N PRO A 224 -1.34 -18.85 -5.52
CA PRO A 224 -0.16 -19.65 -5.21
C PRO A 224 0.63 -19.08 -4.03
N THR A 225 1.30 -19.95 -3.27
CA THR A 225 2.08 -19.55 -2.10
C THR A 225 3.13 -18.49 -2.44
N GLU A 226 3.70 -18.53 -3.64
CA GLU A 226 4.67 -17.53 -4.12
C GLU A 226 4.06 -16.12 -4.21
N ARG A 227 2.78 -16.00 -4.57
CA ARG A 227 2.06 -14.71 -4.59
C ARG A 227 1.74 -14.23 -3.18
N VAL A 228 1.43 -15.14 -2.26
CA VAL A 228 1.24 -14.79 -0.86
C VAL A 228 2.56 -14.36 -0.22
N GLN A 229 3.66 -15.03 -0.57
CA GLN A 229 5.01 -14.69 -0.13
C GLN A 229 5.43 -13.30 -0.62
N GLU A 230 5.06 -12.92 -1.85
CA GLU A 230 5.28 -11.58 -2.39
C GLU A 230 4.66 -10.48 -1.50
N LEU A 231 3.48 -10.71 -0.91
CA LEU A 231 2.88 -9.78 0.05
C LEU A 231 3.64 -9.72 1.37
N ILE A 232 4.19 -10.85 1.83
CA ILE A 232 5.07 -10.87 3.01
C ILE A 232 6.33 -10.07 2.74
N GLU A 233 6.95 -10.20 1.58
CA GLU A 233 8.17 -9.46 1.23
C GLU A 233 7.95 -7.94 1.26
N ILE A 234 6.75 -7.48 0.86
CA ILE A 234 6.35 -6.07 0.99
C ILE A 234 6.29 -5.66 2.48
N ILE A 235 5.66 -6.47 3.33
CA ILE A 235 5.54 -6.20 4.77
C ILE A 235 6.89 -6.27 5.48
N GLU A 236 7.76 -7.20 5.09
CA GLU A 236 9.14 -7.30 5.58
C GLU A 236 9.96 -6.07 5.21
N GLY A 237 9.81 -5.56 3.99
CA GLY A 237 10.44 -4.31 3.56
C GLY A 237 9.97 -3.12 4.40
N GLN A 238 8.66 -3.01 4.66
CA GLN A 238 8.12 -1.94 5.51
C GLN A 238 8.58 -2.05 6.97
N ALA A 239 8.70 -3.27 7.50
CA ALA A 239 9.15 -3.52 8.87
C ALA A 239 10.63 -3.20 9.10
N ASP A 240 11.41 -3.04 8.01
CA ASP A 240 12.85 -2.78 8.02
C ASP A 240 13.60 -3.75 8.94
N LEU A 241 13.46 -5.04 8.65
CA LEU A 241 14.07 -6.12 9.45
C LEU A 241 15.60 -6.19 9.33
N ASP A 242 16.20 -5.37 8.48
CA ASP A 242 17.66 -5.25 8.36
C ASP A 242 18.22 -4.07 9.19
N ALA A 243 17.36 -3.18 9.70
CA ALA A 243 17.76 -2.07 10.54
C ALA A 243 18.32 -2.49 11.90
N GLN A 244 19.26 -1.70 12.40
CA GLN A 244 19.79 -1.84 13.75
C GLN A 244 18.69 -1.53 14.77
N PHE A 245 18.35 -2.54 15.58
CA PHE A 245 17.34 -2.38 16.63
C PHE A 245 17.77 -1.42 17.74
N ASN A 246 16.88 -0.51 18.13
CA ASN A 246 17.05 0.41 19.25
C ASN A 246 15.81 0.39 20.16
N VAL A 247 16.00 0.05 21.44
CA VAL A 247 14.92 0.01 22.45
C VAL A 247 14.24 1.37 22.65
N ALA A 248 14.96 2.48 22.42
CA ALA A 248 14.43 3.83 22.54
C ALA A 248 13.63 4.28 21.32
N ASP A 249 13.73 3.56 20.19
CA ASP A 249 13.01 3.87 18.96
C ASP A 249 11.61 3.26 19.02
N GLY A 250 10.68 4.02 19.60
CA GLY A 250 9.30 3.59 19.75
C GLY A 250 8.58 3.40 18.41
N ASP A 251 8.89 4.23 17.42
CA ASP A 251 8.23 4.20 16.12
C ASP A 251 8.63 2.94 15.34
N HIS A 252 9.91 2.53 15.42
CA HIS A 252 10.35 1.26 14.83
C HIS A 252 9.66 0.06 15.49
N ILE A 253 9.53 0.06 16.82
CA ILE A 253 8.84 -1.02 17.55
C ILE A 253 7.36 -1.10 17.18
N ASP A 254 6.66 0.04 17.14
CA ASP A 254 5.23 0.09 16.81
C ASP A 254 4.99 -0.32 15.34
N ARG A 255 5.91 0.05 14.45
CA ARG A 255 5.92 -0.41 13.05
C ARG A 255 6.12 -1.92 12.94
N LEU A 256 7.09 -2.47 13.67
CA LEU A 256 7.35 -3.92 13.71
C LEU A 256 6.11 -4.69 14.19
N ILE A 257 5.48 -4.24 15.28
CA ILE A 257 4.25 -4.84 15.83
C ILE A 257 3.13 -4.82 14.79
N SER A 258 2.92 -3.66 14.15
CA SER A 258 1.90 -3.49 13.12
C SER A 258 2.14 -4.39 11.90
N CYS A 259 3.39 -4.52 11.47
CA CYS A 259 3.77 -5.38 10.35
C CYS A 259 3.60 -6.87 10.68
N LEU A 260 4.02 -7.30 11.89
CA LEU A 260 3.78 -8.66 12.37
C LEU A 260 2.29 -9.00 12.36
N HIS A 261 1.46 -8.12 12.93
CA HIS A 261 0.01 -8.31 12.96
C HIS A 261 -0.59 -8.41 11.54
N MET A 262 -0.12 -7.55 10.62
CA MET A 262 -0.57 -7.57 9.23
C MET A 262 -0.12 -8.82 8.46
N ALA A 263 1.02 -9.41 8.85
CA ALA A 263 1.61 -10.58 8.22
C ALA A 263 0.93 -11.91 8.61
N LEU A 264 0.35 -11.99 9.81
CA LEU A 264 -0.27 -13.21 10.36
C LEU A 264 -1.24 -13.92 9.39
N PRO A 265 -2.19 -13.23 8.71
CA PRO A 265 -3.11 -13.88 7.78
C PRO A 265 -2.43 -14.54 6.58
N PHE A 266 -1.23 -14.12 6.24
CA PHE A 266 -0.46 -14.68 5.13
C PHE A 266 0.37 -15.89 5.55
N PHE A 267 0.84 -15.93 6.81
CA PHE A 267 1.46 -17.14 7.38
C PHE A 267 0.45 -18.30 7.41
N MET A 268 -0.80 -18.02 7.78
CA MET A 268 -1.91 -18.98 7.71
C MET A 268 -2.12 -19.57 6.31
N ARG A 269 -1.75 -18.81 5.28
CA ARG A 269 -1.87 -19.19 3.87
C ARG A 269 -0.58 -19.81 3.31
N GLY A 270 0.37 -20.17 4.17
CA GLY A 270 1.58 -20.90 3.81
C GLY A 270 2.80 -20.03 3.48
N ALA A 271 2.72 -18.70 3.62
CA ALA A 271 3.90 -17.85 3.50
C ALA A 271 4.85 -18.04 4.68
N SER A 272 6.14 -17.84 4.45
CA SER A 272 7.17 -17.98 5.46
C SER A 272 7.15 -16.83 6.45
N ASN A 273 7.32 -17.14 7.74
CA ASN A 273 7.53 -16.16 8.81
C ASN A 273 9.00 -16.07 9.26
N SER A 274 9.93 -16.72 8.54
CA SER A 274 11.32 -16.90 8.99
C SER A 274 12.05 -15.59 9.28
N LYS A 275 11.93 -14.55 8.43
CA LYS A 275 12.66 -13.28 8.68
C LYS A 275 12.17 -12.61 9.96
N PHE A 276 10.86 -12.54 10.15
CA PHE A 276 10.27 -12.00 11.38
C PHE A 276 10.72 -12.77 12.62
N VAL A 277 10.62 -14.10 12.60
CA VAL A 277 11.05 -14.95 13.74
C VAL A 277 12.54 -14.77 14.04
N ASN A 278 13.38 -14.73 13.02
CA ASN A 278 14.82 -14.55 13.18
C ASN A 278 15.16 -13.16 13.72
N TYR A 279 14.46 -12.12 13.27
CA TYR A 279 14.60 -10.77 13.81
C TYR A 279 14.20 -10.72 15.30
N LEU A 280 13.03 -11.26 15.64
CA LEU A 280 12.55 -11.33 17.02
C LEU A 280 13.55 -12.06 17.93
N ASN A 281 14.07 -13.21 17.48
CA ASN A 281 15.04 -14.00 18.24
C ASN A 281 16.36 -13.26 18.48
N LYS A 282 16.87 -12.60 17.44
CA LYS A 282 18.20 -11.99 17.48
C LYS A 282 18.21 -10.61 18.14
N HIS A 283 17.16 -9.82 17.95
CA HIS A 283 17.17 -8.40 18.28
C HIS A 283 16.17 -8.02 19.38
N ILE A 284 15.01 -8.69 19.46
CA ILE A 284 13.95 -8.31 20.40
C ILE A 284 14.02 -9.10 21.71
N ILE A 285 14.00 -10.43 21.64
CA ILE A 285 13.98 -11.31 22.81
C ILE A 285 15.10 -11.00 23.81
N PRO A 286 16.37 -10.76 23.40
CA PRO A 286 17.46 -10.48 24.35
C PRO A 286 17.29 -9.20 25.17
N VAL A 287 16.43 -8.29 24.74
CA VAL A 287 16.19 -6.98 25.37
C VAL A 287 14.73 -6.78 25.73
N LEU A 288 13.92 -7.84 25.72
CA LEU A 288 12.48 -7.80 25.94
C LEU A 288 12.12 -7.08 27.25
N ASP A 289 12.88 -7.32 28.32
CA ASP A 289 12.65 -6.72 29.65
C ASP A 289 12.89 -5.20 29.69
N LYS A 290 13.56 -4.64 28.68
CA LYS A 290 13.81 -3.19 28.55
C LYS A 290 12.68 -2.48 27.80
N LEU A 291 11.76 -3.22 27.19
CA LEU A 291 10.65 -2.65 26.43
C LEU A 291 9.49 -2.28 27.37
N PRO A 292 8.70 -1.24 27.03
CA PRO A 292 7.46 -0.92 27.73
C PRO A 292 6.51 -2.12 27.78
N GLU A 293 5.74 -2.26 28.87
CA GLU A 293 4.87 -3.43 29.11
C GLU A 293 3.83 -3.67 28.02
N GLU A 294 3.24 -2.61 27.45
CA GLU A 294 2.27 -2.71 26.35
C GLU A 294 2.90 -3.33 25.10
N ARG A 295 4.04 -2.79 24.66
CA ARG A 295 4.79 -3.30 23.49
C ARG A 295 5.30 -4.72 23.71
N LYS A 296 5.77 -5.02 24.92
CA LYS A 296 6.20 -6.36 25.31
C LYS A 296 5.07 -7.39 25.13
N LEU A 297 3.86 -7.04 25.58
CA LEU A 297 2.69 -7.91 25.42
C LEU A 297 2.37 -8.16 23.95
N ASP A 298 2.33 -7.10 23.14
CA ASP A 298 1.96 -7.22 21.72
C ASP A 298 3.00 -8.01 20.91
N LEU A 299 4.29 -7.87 21.23
CA LEU A 299 5.35 -8.68 20.65
C LEU A 299 5.21 -10.17 21.02
N LEU A 300 4.90 -10.48 22.29
CA LEU A 300 4.68 -11.85 22.75
C LEU A 300 3.43 -12.48 22.11
N LYS A 301 2.34 -11.72 21.98
CA LYS A 301 1.13 -12.16 21.27
C LYS A 301 1.44 -12.49 19.81
N ASN A 302 2.05 -11.56 19.08
CA ASN A 302 2.43 -11.77 17.67
C ASN A 302 3.35 -12.98 17.49
N LEU A 303 4.33 -13.16 18.38
CA LEU A 303 5.22 -14.33 18.38
C LEU A 303 4.43 -15.63 18.59
N SER A 304 3.51 -15.63 19.56
CA SER A 304 2.68 -16.79 19.87
C SER A 304 1.75 -17.15 18.70
N GLU A 305 1.11 -16.17 18.08
CA GLU A 305 0.23 -16.35 16.92
C GLU A 305 1.00 -16.79 15.67
N SER A 306 2.27 -16.38 15.53
CA SER A 306 3.15 -16.81 14.44
C SER A 306 3.71 -18.22 14.63
N SER A 307 3.83 -18.69 15.87
CA SER A 307 4.53 -19.94 16.21
C SER A 307 4.03 -21.23 15.51
N PRO A 308 2.72 -21.40 15.19
CA PRO A 308 2.24 -22.57 14.45
C PRO A 308 2.82 -22.63 13.02
N TYR A 309 3.19 -21.49 12.44
CA TYR A 309 3.68 -21.38 11.06
C TYR A 309 5.22 -21.42 10.95
N THR A 310 5.93 -21.39 12.08
CA THR A 310 7.40 -21.43 12.12
C THR A 310 7.95 -22.76 11.63
N THR A 311 8.96 -22.73 10.76
CA THR A 311 9.61 -23.94 10.23
C THR A 311 10.32 -24.75 11.33
N PRO A 312 10.57 -26.06 11.16
CA PRO A 312 11.35 -26.83 12.13
C PRO A 312 12.77 -26.30 12.35
N GLN A 313 13.38 -25.71 11.31
CA GLN A 313 14.71 -25.12 11.40
C GLN A 313 14.70 -23.87 12.29
N ASP A 314 13.81 -22.92 12.01
CA ASP A 314 13.71 -21.68 12.80
C ASP A 314 13.22 -21.99 14.23
N SER A 315 12.33 -22.98 14.38
CA SER A 315 11.87 -23.46 15.68
C SER A 315 13.05 -23.89 16.55
N ARG A 316 14.01 -24.63 15.97
CA ARG A 316 15.21 -25.09 16.69
C ARG A 316 16.08 -23.92 17.16
N GLN A 317 16.13 -22.84 16.40
CA GLN A 317 16.94 -21.65 16.73
C GLN A 317 16.25 -20.75 17.76
N LEU A 318 14.92 -20.64 17.70
CA LEU A 318 14.12 -19.81 18.60
C LEU A 318 13.92 -20.47 19.98
N LEU A 319 13.76 -21.79 20.02
CA LEU A 319 13.38 -22.54 21.22
C LEU A 319 14.26 -22.28 22.47
N PRO A 320 15.61 -22.21 22.39
CA PRO A 320 16.44 -21.91 23.57
C PRO A 320 16.07 -20.57 24.22
N SER A 321 15.82 -19.54 23.42
CA SER A 321 15.43 -18.21 23.89
C SER A 321 14.06 -18.23 24.57
N ILE A 322 13.10 -18.99 24.02
CA ILE A 322 11.77 -19.17 24.63
C ILE A 322 11.86 -19.90 25.97
N VAL A 323 12.65 -20.97 26.06
CA VAL A 323 12.86 -21.69 27.34
C VAL A 323 13.50 -20.77 28.38
N GLN A 324 14.44 -19.91 27.98
CA GLN A 324 15.04 -18.95 28.88
C GLN A 324 14.02 -17.92 29.39
N LEU A 325 13.18 -17.36 28.51
CA LEU A 325 12.09 -16.46 28.90
C LEU A 325 11.08 -17.16 29.82
N LEU A 326 10.69 -18.41 29.52
CA LEU A 326 9.85 -19.20 30.43
C LEU A 326 10.48 -19.34 31.80
N LYS A 327 11.80 -19.56 31.91
CA LYS A 327 12.48 -19.62 33.22
C LYS A 327 12.49 -18.28 33.96
N THR A 328 12.47 -17.16 33.24
CA THR A 328 12.34 -15.81 33.82
C THR A 328 10.92 -15.59 34.35
N TYR A 329 9.90 -15.86 33.54
CA TYR A 329 8.49 -15.58 33.88
C TYR A 329 7.81 -16.71 34.70
N MET A 330 8.43 -17.89 34.79
CA MET A 330 8.02 -19.01 35.64
C MET A 330 9.08 -19.31 36.73
N PRO A 331 9.22 -18.48 37.78
CA PRO A 331 10.25 -18.66 38.81
C PRO A 331 10.06 -19.93 39.65
N LYS A 332 11.17 -20.45 40.20
CA LYS A 332 11.20 -21.65 41.09
C LYS A 332 10.55 -21.46 42.46
N ARG A 333 10.26 -20.23 42.84
CA ARG A 333 9.64 -19.87 44.11
C ARG A 333 8.71 -18.70 43.83
N LYS A 334 7.64 -18.57 44.62
CA LYS A 334 6.85 -17.33 44.62
C LYS A 334 7.79 -16.19 45.01
N THR A 335 8.17 -15.38 44.03
CA THR A 335 8.65 -14.03 44.28
C THR A 335 7.45 -13.24 44.77
N GLY A 336 7.63 -12.24 45.64
CA GLY A 336 6.54 -11.38 46.10
C GLY A 336 5.92 -10.51 45.00
N GLU A 337 6.36 -10.68 43.76
CA GLU A 337 5.91 -9.97 42.55
C GLU A 337 4.75 -10.73 41.91
N GLU A 338 3.74 -9.99 41.43
CA GLU A 338 2.61 -10.58 40.70
C GLU A 338 3.09 -11.18 39.38
N MET A 339 2.72 -12.44 39.14
CA MET A 339 3.05 -13.15 37.91
C MET A 339 2.16 -12.68 36.76
N ASN A 340 2.76 -12.29 35.64
CA ASN A 340 2.01 -11.95 34.43
C ASN A 340 1.59 -13.22 33.68
N PHE A 341 0.39 -13.73 33.99
CA PHE A 341 -0.16 -14.95 33.37
C PHE A 341 -0.29 -14.84 31.85
N THR A 342 -0.54 -13.65 31.31
CA THR A 342 -0.65 -13.43 29.86
C THR A 342 0.70 -13.66 29.16
N TYR A 343 1.81 -13.26 29.77
CA TYR A 343 3.14 -13.55 29.22
C TYR A 343 3.45 -15.04 29.25
N VAL A 344 3.11 -15.70 30.35
CA VAL A 344 3.27 -17.15 30.50
C VAL A 344 2.44 -17.89 29.46
N GLU A 345 1.20 -17.46 29.19
CA GLU A 345 0.33 -18.05 28.16
C GLU A 345 0.97 -17.94 26.77
N CYS A 346 1.37 -16.74 26.33
CA CYS A 346 2.02 -16.54 25.03
C CYS A 346 3.29 -17.40 24.90
N LEU A 347 4.13 -17.43 25.93
CA LEU A 347 5.39 -18.18 25.93
C LEU A 347 5.17 -19.69 25.94
N LEU A 348 4.21 -20.20 26.73
CA LEU A 348 3.88 -21.62 26.76
C LEU A 348 3.25 -22.08 25.44
N TYR A 349 2.37 -21.27 24.84
CA TYR A 349 1.80 -21.56 23.53
C TYR A 349 2.87 -21.58 22.44
N THR A 350 3.80 -20.62 22.48
CA THR A 350 4.95 -20.58 21.58
C THR A 350 5.81 -21.82 21.77
N PHE A 351 6.23 -22.11 23.02
CA PHE A 351 7.02 -23.29 23.36
C PHE A 351 6.37 -24.58 22.86
N HIS A 352 5.08 -24.77 23.13
CA HIS A 352 4.32 -25.93 22.67
C HIS A 352 4.47 -26.13 21.16
N ASN A 353 4.22 -25.07 20.38
CA ASN A 353 4.27 -25.12 18.92
C ASN A 353 5.67 -25.37 18.35
N LEU A 354 6.72 -24.81 18.97
CA LEU A 354 8.10 -25.03 18.51
C LEU A 354 8.61 -26.42 18.91
N SER A 355 8.22 -26.89 20.10
CA SER A 355 8.73 -28.12 20.70
C SER A 355 8.29 -29.37 19.97
N TYR A 356 7.02 -29.46 19.56
CA TYR A 356 6.53 -30.64 18.84
C TYR A 356 7.22 -30.81 17.47
N LYS A 357 7.65 -29.69 16.85
CA LYS A 357 8.40 -29.67 15.58
C LYS A 357 9.87 -30.07 15.75
N THR A 358 10.40 -29.90 16.96
CA THR A 358 11.83 -30.08 17.26
C THR A 358 12.07 -30.90 18.53
N PRO A 359 11.57 -32.15 18.57
CA PRO A 359 11.54 -32.92 19.81
C PRO A 359 12.94 -33.15 20.40
N ASN A 360 13.95 -33.45 19.58
CA ASN A 360 15.31 -33.67 20.06
C ASN A 360 15.97 -32.41 20.66
N ALA A 361 15.69 -31.23 20.10
CA ALA A 361 16.17 -29.97 20.67
C ALA A 361 15.47 -29.69 22.01
N THR A 362 14.16 -29.92 22.06
CA THR A 362 13.38 -29.75 23.28
C THR A 362 13.84 -30.71 24.38
N ASN A 363 14.16 -31.97 24.05
CA ASN A 363 14.71 -32.95 25.00
C ASN A 363 15.98 -32.42 25.68
N SER A 364 16.91 -31.84 24.92
CA SER A 364 18.13 -31.28 25.52
C SER A 364 17.90 -30.06 26.42
N LEU A 365 16.84 -29.28 26.16
CA LEU A 365 16.52 -28.07 26.91
C LEU A 365 15.68 -28.34 28.18
N CYS A 366 14.78 -29.33 28.11
CA CYS A 366 13.77 -29.59 29.15
C CYS A 366 13.86 -31.01 29.76
N GLY A 367 14.74 -31.86 29.25
CA GLY A 367 15.04 -33.19 29.79
C GLY A 367 13.94 -34.25 29.72
N TYR A 368 12.84 -34.02 29.01
CA TYR A 368 11.82 -35.06 28.82
C TYR A 368 12.34 -36.15 27.89
N LYS A 369 12.08 -37.42 28.21
CA LYS A 369 12.60 -38.55 27.44
C LYS A 369 11.80 -38.79 26.15
N ILE A 370 12.51 -39.00 25.05
CA ILE A 370 11.96 -39.49 23.78
C ILE A 370 12.55 -40.88 23.55
N VAL A 371 11.69 -41.86 23.28
CA VAL A 371 12.11 -43.24 23.00
C VAL A 371 11.49 -43.64 21.67
N THR A 372 12.16 -43.27 20.57
CA THR A 372 11.74 -43.64 19.21
C THR A 372 12.62 -44.75 18.61
N GLY A 373 13.76 -45.03 19.25
CA GLY A 373 14.77 -45.99 18.77
C GLY A 373 15.75 -45.39 17.75
N GLN A 374 15.73 -44.06 17.55
CA GLN A 374 16.60 -43.38 16.60
C GLN A 374 17.89 -42.86 17.27
N PRO A 375 19.03 -42.79 16.55
CA PRO A 375 20.27 -42.21 17.10
C PRO A 375 20.11 -40.77 17.61
N SER A 376 19.14 -40.04 17.08
CA SER A 376 18.80 -38.67 17.44
C SER A 376 18.08 -38.53 18.79
N ASP A 377 17.66 -39.64 19.41
CA ASP A 377 17.01 -39.69 20.72
C ASP A 377 17.97 -39.36 21.89
N ARG A 378 19.29 -39.28 21.63
CA ARG A 378 20.34 -38.95 22.62
C ARG A 378 20.23 -39.76 23.92
N LEU A 379 19.87 -41.04 23.82
CA LEU A 379 19.59 -41.95 24.96
C LEU A 379 20.76 -42.15 25.95
N GLY A 380 21.98 -41.71 25.60
CA GLY A 380 23.17 -41.75 26.46
C GLY A 380 23.46 -40.46 27.22
N GLU A 381 22.67 -39.40 27.02
CA GLU A 381 22.85 -38.11 27.69
C GLU A 381 21.86 -37.93 28.85
N ASP A 382 22.34 -37.41 29.99
CA ASP A 382 21.51 -37.18 31.17
C ASP A 382 21.06 -35.72 31.26
N PHE A 383 19.75 -35.51 31.09
CA PHE A 383 19.09 -34.22 31.22
C PHE A 383 18.14 -34.16 32.43
N SER A 384 18.29 -35.05 33.41
CA SER A 384 17.39 -35.18 34.55
C SER A 384 17.26 -33.89 35.38
N GLU A 385 18.34 -33.12 35.51
CA GLU A 385 18.32 -31.82 36.18
C GLU A 385 17.46 -30.78 35.42
N ASN A 386 17.53 -30.76 34.09
CA ASN A 386 16.68 -29.87 33.28
C ASN A 386 15.21 -30.26 33.40
N TYR A 387 14.91 -31.56 33.43
CA TYR A 387 13.56 -32.07 33.64
C TYR A 387 13.00 -31.71 35.00
N LYS A 388 13.80 -31.88 36.05
CA LYS A 388 13.44 -31.49 37.41
C LYS A 388 13.20 -29.98 37.51
N ASP A 389 14.10 -29.16 36.98
CA ASP A 389 13.98 -27.69 36.95
C ASP A 389 12.67 -27.23 36.30
N PHE A 390 12.37 -27.77 35.12
CA PHE A 390 11.18 -27.39 34.36
C PHE A 390 9.89 -27.85 35.07
N THR A 391 9.89 -29.07 35.62
CA THR A 391 8.74 -29.64 36.33
C THR A 391 8.42 -28.87 37.62
N GLU A 392 9.43 -28.50 38.41
CA GLU A 392 9.24 -27.71 39.63
C GLU A 392 8.57 -26.35 39.32
N ARG A 393 9.02 -25.66 38.27
CA ARG A 393 8.44 -24.38 37.82
C ARG A 393 7.01 -24.55 37.33
N TYR A 394 6.73 -25.60 36.55
CA TYR A 394 5.40 -25.90 36.06
C TYR A 394 4.39 -26.15 37.21
N ILE A 395 4.79 -26.92 38.23
CA ILE A 395 3.95 -27.20 39.41
C ILE A 395 3.55 -25.91 40.13
N ILE A 396 4.48 -24.95 40.26
CA ILE A 396 4.20 -23.67 40.92
C ILE A 396 3.11 -22.90 40.17
N ILE A 397 3.19 -22.85 38.84
CA ILE A 397 2.19 -22.17 38.01
C ILE A 397 0.85 -22.89 38.09
N TYR A 398 0.84 -24.22 38.00
CA TYR A 398 -0.37 -25.01 38.17
C TYR A 398 -1.07 -24.72 39.51
N LEU A 399 -0.31 -24.62 40.60
CA LEU A 399 -0.86 -24.28 41.92
C LEU A 399 -1.36 -22.83 41.98
N LEU A 400 -0.66 -21.88 41.34
CA LEU A 400 -1.07 -20.48 41.29
C LEU A 400 -2.40 -20.30 40.53
N ILE A 401 -2.52 -20.91 39.33
CA ILE A 401 -3.72 -20.86 38.51
C ILE A 401 -4.92 -21.49 39.22
N ASN A 402 -4.72 -22.65 39.87
CA ASN A 402 -5.81 -23.26 40.64
C ASN A 402 -6.23 -22.37 41.80
N ASN A 403 -5.30 -21.81 42.57
CA ASN A 403 -5.66 -20.93 43.68
C ASN A 403 -6.42 -19.68 43.21
N SER A 404 -6.08 -19.08 42.06
CA SER A 404 -6.84 -17.94 41.52
C SER A 404 -8.25 -18.33 41.06
N LEU A 405 -8.45 -19.54 40.51
CA LEU A 405 -9.76 -20.03 40.07
C LEU A 405 -10.71 -20.38 41.23
N TYR A 406 -10.18 -20.60 42.45
CA TYR A 406 -10.96 -20.94 43.65
C TYR A 406 -10.98 -19.82 44.70
N SER A 407 -10.53 -18.62 44.36
CA SER A 407 -10.53 -17.43 45.25
C SER A 407 -11.62 -16.40 44.91
N ASP A 408 -12.41 -16.65 43.87
CA ASP A 408 -13.70 -16.00 43.59
C ASP A 408 -14.86 -16.90 44.05
#